data_AF-A0A822AKZ7-F1
#
_entry.id   AF-A0A822AKZ7-F1
#
_cell.length_a   1.000
_cell.length_b   1.000
_cell.length_c   1.000
_cell.angle_alpha   90.00
_cell.angle_beta   90.00
_cell.angle_gamma   90.00
#
_symmetry.space_group_name_H-M   'P 1'
#
loop_
_entity.id
_entity.type
_entity.pdbx_description
1 polymer ?
#
loop_
_entity_poly.entity_id
_entity_poly.type
_entity_poly.pdbx_seq_one_letter_code
_entity_poly.pdbx_strand_id
1 'polypeptide(L)'
;MEAHKKRIRWCCVNEREYKKCQSWSNALSSSNITLSKLICITGLDKFDCYRKIFNDEADLMTADSGEIYTVGRYYNLVPIANELYAPTFNGPSSNTYYSVAVVRAGSSINLNNLQGARSCHSSVGSSSGWNQPISQLLRDRRLNIIDCNNHVKSAALLFGSMCAPDALNRQFNPTGDNPSTVCDLCQGTNGNTFCTNQDPYAGNIGALRCLFEQGDIAFVRPTALIELQIRDPTFPIDQLQVLCTNGQRRPW
;
A
#
# COMPACT_ATOMS: atom_id res chain seq x y z
N MET A 1 15.05 9.23 -42.59
CA MET A 1 14.33 8.43 -41.57
C MET A 1 14.10 9.35 -40.38
N GLU A 2 12.90 9.92 -40.26
CA GLU A 2 12.54 10.70 -39.07
C GLU A 2 12.59 9.78 -37.85
N ALA A 3 13.35 10.17 -36.83
CA ALA A 3 13.32 9.50 -35.55
C ALA A 3 11.92 9.67 -34.97
N HIS A 4 11.10 8.62 -35.01
CA HIS A 4 9.77 8.61 -34.42
C HIS A 4 9.91 8.98 -32.95
N LYS A 5 9.46 10.18 -32.56
CA LYS A 5 9.56 10.68 -31.18
C LYS A 5 8.68 9.79 -30.30
N LYS A 6 9.28 8.78 -29.66
CA LYS A 6 8.57 7.82 -28.82
C LYS A 6 7.85 8.57 -27.70
N ARG A 7 6.59 8.24 -27.46
CA ARG A 7 5.80 8.79 -26.35
C ARG A 7 5.75 7.71 -25.27
N ILE A 8 5.81 8.13 -24.01
CA ILE A 8 5.66 7.24 -22.84
C ILE A 8 4.49 7.79 -22.05
N ARG A 9 3.45 6.99 -21.86
CA ARG A 9 2.21 7.34 -21.15
C ARG A 9 2.24 6.75 -19.75
N TRP A 10 2.44 7.61 -18.76
CA TRP A 10 2.45 7.23 -17.35
C TRP A 10 1.05 7.36 -16.76
N CYS A 11 0.49 6.27 -16.24
CA CYS A 11 -0.82 6.27 -15.61
C CYS A 11 -0.73 6.68 -14.13
N CYS A 12 -1.54 7.65 -13.74
CA CYS A 12 -1.62 8.25 -12.42
C CYS A 12 -2.98 7.93 -11.79
N VAL A 13 -3.02 7.54 -10.52
CA VAL A 13 -4.27 7.08 -9.88
C VAL A 13 -4.97 8.14 -9.03
N ASN A 14 -4.42 9.35 -8.97
CA ASN A 14 -5.03 10.50 -8.30
C ASN A 14 -4.44 11.84 -8.82
N GLU A 15 -5.06 12.95 -8.40
CA GLU A 15 -4.66 14.29 -8.83
C GLU A 15 -3.25 14.68 -8.38
N ARG A 16 -2.81 14.22 -7.19
CA ARG A 16 -1.47 14.53 -6.66
C ARG A 16 -0.39 13.87 -7.51
N GLU A 17 -0.59 12.61 -7.89
CA GLU A 17 0.27 11.89 -8.82
C GLU A 17 0.27 12.51 -10.20
N TYR A 18 -0.90 12.89 -10.72
CA TYR A 18 -1.01 13.54 -12.03
C TYR A 18 -0.21 14.84 -12.07
N LYS A 19 -0.37 15.71 -11.06
CA LYS A 19 0.41 16.95 -10.93
C LYS A 19 1.92 16.68 -10.84
N LYS A 20 2.34 15.66 -10.07
CA LYS A 20 3.75 15.25 -9.98
C LYS A 20 4.28 14.76 -11.33
N CYS A 21 3.50 13.97 -12.06
CA CYS A 21 3.84 13.50 -13.40
C CYS A 21 3.98 14.67 -14.39
N GLN A 22 3.09 15.67 -14.33
CA GLN A 22 3.19 16.86 -15.20
C GLN A 22 4.47 17.64 -14.94
N SER A 23 4.83 17.87 -13.66
CA SER A 23 6.11 18.49 -13.30
C SER A 23 7.31 17.69 -13.81
N TRP A 24 7.25 16.35 -13.70
CA TRP A 24 8.29 15.46 -14.23
C TRP A 24 8.40 15.56 -15.76
N SER A 25 7.27 15.56 -16.48
CA SER A 25 7.21 15.72 -17.93
C SER A 25 7.82 17.06 -18.39
N ASN A 26 7.54 18.15 -17.66
CA ASN A 26 8.08 19.46 -17.95
C ASN A 26 9.60 19.50 -17.72
N ALA A 27 10.07 18.95 -16.60
CA ALA A 27 11.50 18.86 -16.30
C ALA A 27 12.28 18.05 -17.36
N LEU A 28 11.73 16.91 -17.79
CA LEU A 28 12.34 16.11 -18.87
C LEU A 28 12.41 16.89 -20.18
N SER A 29 11.34 17.60 -20.54
CA SER A 29 11.27 18.39 -21.77
C SER A 29 12.29 19.53 -21.80
N SER A 30 12.57 20.17 -20.65
CA SER A 30 13.55 21.25 -20.55
C SER A 30 15.01 20.76 -20.52
N SER A 31 15.24 19.52 -20.11
CA SER A 31 16.58 18.98 -19.86
C SER A 31 17.30 18.40 -21.09
N ASN A 32 16.60 18.18 -22.21
CA ASN A 32 17.10 17.45 -23.39
C ASN A 32 17.68 16.05 -23.09
N ILE A 33 17.43 15.47 -21.91
CA ILE A 33 17.98 14.17 -21.47
C ILE A 33 17.39 13.01 -22.27
N THR A 34 16.19 13.17 -22.83
CA THR A 34 15.47 12.10 -23.52
C THR A 34 14.81 12.62 -24.79
N LEU A 35 14.89 11.83 -25.86
CA LEU A 35 14.14 12.06 -27.09
C LEU A 35 12.65 11.72 -26.95
N SER A 36 12.28 10.96 -25.91
CA SER A 36 10.90 10.53 -25.65
C SER A 36 10.11 11.59 -24.88
N LYS A 37 8.84 11.78 -25.26
CA LYS A 37 7.90 12.68 -24.56
C LYS A 37 7.12 11.88 -23.51
N LEU A 38 7.22 12.28 -22.24
CA LEU A 38 6.35 11.77 -21.17
C LEU A 38 4.95 12.40 -21.30
N ILE A 39 3.91 11.59 -21.14
CA ILE A 39 2.50 11.99 -21.15
C ILE A 39 1.86 11.40 -19.90
N CYS A 40 1.07 12.18 -19.19
CA CYS A 40 0.38 11.73 -17.98
C CYS A 40 -1.06 11.35 -18.34
N ILE A 41 -1.44 10.12 -18.02
CA ILE A 41 -2.80 9.57 -18.17
C ILE A 41 -3.40 9.43 -16.77
N THR A 42 -4.68 9.71 -16.61
CA THR A 42 -5.39 9.51 -15.34
C THR A 42 -6.19 8.23 -15.40
N GLY A 43 -6.04 7.38 -14.38
CA GLY A 43 -6.93 6.25 -14.12
C GLY A 43 -7.83 6.53 -12.92
N LEU A 44 -8.95 5.81 -12.84
CA LEU A 44 -9.88 5.90 -11.71
C LEU A 44 -9.27 5.32 -10.42
N ASP A 45 -8.60 4.18 -10.56
CA ASP A 45 -7.85 3.49 -9.52
C ASP A 45 -6.68 2.72 -10.16
N LYS A 46 -5.95 1.93 -9.36
CA LYS A 46 -4.84 1.12 -9.89
C LYS A 46 -5.31 0.08 -10.92
N PHE A 47 -6.49 -0.52 -10.72
CA PHE A 47 -7.04 -1.55 -11.62
C PHE A 47 -7.48 -0.96 -12.96
N ASP A 48 -7.99 0.26 -12.97
CA ASP A 48 -8.23 1.02 -14.19
C ASP A 48 -6.92 1.32 -14.92
N CYS A 49 -5.86 1.75 -14.21
CA CYS A 49 -4.55 1.91 -14.84
C CYS A 49 -3.98 0.59 -15.40
N TYR A 50 -4.10 -0.54 -14.69
CA TYR A 50 -3.69 -1.85 -15.22
C TYR A 50 -4.45 -2.20 -16.52
N ARG A 51 -5.76 -1.96 -16.54
CA ARG A 51 -6.60 -2.16 -17.72
C ARG A 51 -6.23 -1.23 -18.88
N LYS A 52 -5.94 0.03 -18.59
CA LYS A 52 -5.49 1.01 -19.59
C LYS A 52 -4.18 0.59 -20.22
N ILE A 53 -3.24 0.04 -19.45
CA ILE A 53 -1.98 -0.45 -20.03
C ILE A 53 -2.25 -1.70 -20.88
N PHE A 54 -3.09 -2.63 -20.39
CA PHE A 54 -3.49 -3.81 -21.17
C PHE A 54 -4.17 -3.45 -22.51
N ASN A 55 -5.00 -2.40 -22.53
CA ASN A 55 -5.72 -1.92 -23.70
C ASN A 55 -4.90 -0.96 -24.59
N ASP A 56 -3.61 -0.78 -24.33
CA ASP A 56 -2.76 0.18 -25.05
C ASP A 56 -3.28 1.64 -24.97
N GLU A 57 -3.90 2.02 -23.85
CA GLU A 57 -4.31 3.39 -23.50
C GLU A 57 -3.26 4.11 -22.63
N ALA A 58 -2.42 3.36 -21.92
CA ALA A 58 -1.27 3.82 -21.15
C ALA A 58 -0.09 2.85 -21.32
N ASP A 59 1.11 3.22 -20.89
CA ASP A 59 2.32 2.40 -21.06
C ASP A 59 2.91 1.92 -19.73
N LEU A 60 2.94 2.79 -18.72
CA LEU A 60 3.65 2.53 -17.46
C LEU A 60 2.86 2.98 -16.25
N MET A 61 3.05 2.28 -15.14
CA MET A 61 2.70 2.70 -13.80
C MET A 61 3.59 2.00 -12.78
N THR A 62 3.57 2.47 -11.54
CA THR A 62 4.14 1.73 -10.40
C THR A 62 3.10 0.77 -9.82
N ALA A 63 3.53 -0.43 -9.47
CA ALA A 63 2.72 -1.44 -8.80
C ALA A 63 3.46 -1.89 -7.53
N ASP A 64 2.72 -2.15 -6.45
CA ASP A 64 3.32 -2.72 -5.25
C ASP A 64 3.70 -4.19 -5.51
N SER A 65 4.75 -4.70 -4.86
CA SER A 65 5.21 -6.08 -5.05
C SER A 65 4.14 -7.13 -4.74
N GLY A 66 3.18 -6.81 -3.86
CA GLY A 66 2.04 -7.67 -3.52
C GLY A 66 1.00 -7.77 -4.63
N GLU A 67 0.99 -6.79 -5.55
CA GLU A 67 0.03 -6.72 -6.66
C GLU A 67 0.56 -7.40 -7.93
N ILE A 68 1.88 -7.65 -8.03
CA ILE A 68 2.54 -8.16 -9.24
C ILE A 68 1.95 -9.49 -9.73
N TYR A 69 1.58 -10.40 -8.83
CA TYR A 69 0.91 -11.64 -9.21
C TYR A 69 -0.43 -11.37 -9.90
N THR A 70 -1.28 -10.53 -9.30
CA THR A 70 -2.59 -10.14 -9.86
C THR A 70 -2.43 -9.43 -11.20
N VAL A 71 -1.49 -8.49 -11.26
CA VAL A 71 -1.16 -7.68 -12.44
C VAL A 71 -0.72 -8.57 -13.61
N GLY A 72 0.20 -9.51 -13.38
CA GLY A 72 0.64 -10.45 -14.41
C GLY A 72 -0.45 -11.44 -14.82
N ARG A 73 -1.17 -12.02 -13.84
CA ARG A 73 -2.15 -13.08 -14.10
C ARG A 73 -3.41 -12.61 -14.81
N TYR A 74 -3.90 -11.40 -14.50
CA TYR A 74 -5.21 -10.91 -14.96
C TYR A 74 -5.11 -9.79 -15.99
N TYR A 75 -3.99 -9.07 -16.05
CA TYR A 75 -3.80 -7.94 -16.97
C TYR A 75 -2.62 -8.14 -17.94
N ASN A 76 -1.95 -9.30 -17.91
CA ASN A 76 -0.84 -9.64 -18.81
C ASN A 76 0.29 -8.59 -18.84
N LEU A 77 0.52 -7.95 -17.70
CA LEU A 77 1.55 -6.92 -17.51
C LEU A 77 2.82 -7.57 -16.97
N VAL A 78 3.98 -7.02 -17.35
CA VAL A 78 5.30 -7.52 -16.91
C VAL A 78 6.06 -6.42 -16.17
N PRO A 79 6.73 -6.72 -15.04
CA PRO A 79 7.61 -5.76 -14.39
C PRO A 79 8.88 -5.56 -15.24
N ILE A 80 9.17 -4.32 -15.61
CA ILE A 80 10.36 -3.97 -16.43
C ILE A 80 11.43 -3.19 -15.65
N ALA A 81 11.09 -2.68 -14.47
CA ALA A 81 11.96 -1.92 -13.58
C ALA A 81 11.51 -2.11 -12.14
N ASN A 82 12.42 -1.95 -11.18
CA ASN A 82 12.14 -2.04 -9.76
C ASN A 82 12.72 -0.84 -9.00
N GLU A 83 12.06 -0.44 -7.91
CA GLU A 83 12.60 0.56 -7.00
C GLU A 83 13.77 -0.03 -6.20
N LEU A 84 14.79 0.81 -5.98
CA LEU A 84 15.90 0.50 -5.08
C LEU A 84 15.76 1.39 -3.84
N TYR A 85 15.74 0.76 -2.68
CA TYR A 85 15.65 1.40 -1.38
C TYR A 85 17.04 1.47 -0.74
N ALA A 86 17.28 2.53 0.03
CA ALA A 86 18.46 2.60 0.87
C ALA A 86 18.48 1.37 1.81
N PRO A 87 19.64 0.75 2.05
CA PRO A 87 19.75 -0.38 2.96
C PRO A 87 19.41 0.09 4.36
N THR A 88 18.15 -0.06 4.73
CA THR A 88 17.65 0.13 6.08
C THR A 88 17.46 -1.27 6.65
N PHE A 89 17.99 -1.52 7.85
CA PHE A 89 17.83 -2.79 8.60
C PHE A 89 18.63 -4.02 8.11
N ASN A 90 19.87 -3.88 7.64
CA ASN A 90 20.67 -5.03 7.18
C ASN A 90 19.87 -5.94 6.22
N GLY A 91 19.02 -5.32 5.38
CA GLY A 91 18.22 -6.04 4.40
C GLY A 91 19.12 -6.84 3.45
N PRO A 92 18.66 -7.99 2.94
CA PRO A 92 19.50 -8.86 2.12
C PRO A 92 19.96 -8.17 0.82
N SER A 93 19.26 -7.13 0.37
CA SER A 93 19.57 -6.37 -0.84
C SER A 93 18.78 -5.05 -0.91
N SER A 94 19.25 -4.08 -1.70
CA SER A 94 18.59 -2.78 -1.92
C SER A 94 17.28 -2.86 -2.71
N ASN A 95 16.96 -4.00 -3.32
CA ASN A 95 15.70 -4.22 -4.05
C ASN A 95 14.62 -4.94 -3.23
N THR A 96 14.82 -5.12 -1.92
CA THR A 96 13.85 -5.76 -1.02
C THR A 96 13.56 -4.87 0.18
N TYR A 97 12.40 -5.09 0.80
CA TYR A 97 12.02 -4.45 2.07
C TYR A 97 11.32 -5.45 2.98
N TYR A 98 11.41 -5.22 4.30
CA TYR A 98 10.66 -6.00 5.28
C TYR A 98 9.20 -5.54 5.38
N SER A 99 8.32 -6.41 5.87
CA SER A 99 7.01 -6.06 6.42
C SER A 99 7.12 -6.05 7.94
N VAL A 100 6.66 -4.98 8.58
CA VAL A 100 6.72 -4.82 10.03
C VAL A 100 5.36 -4.45 10.61
N ALA A 101 5.11 -4.98 11.81
CA ALA A 101 3.98 -4.63 12.65
C ALA A 101 4.41 -3.57 13.66
N VAL A 102 3.78 -2.40 13.62
CA VAL A 102 4.11 -1.23 14.44
C VAL A 102 2.99 -0.98 15.44
N VAL A 103 3.35 -0.72 16.69
CA VAL A 103 2.43 -0.40 17.78
C VAL A 103 2.95 0.82 18.55
N ARG A 104 2.09 1.47 19.34
CA ARG A 104 2.54 2.48 20.31
C ARG A 104 3.36 1.84 21.43
N ALA A 105 4.39 2.54 21.88
CA ALA A 105 5.13 2.20 23.08
C ALA A 105 4.17 2.11 24.28
N GLY A 106 4.36 1.09 25.13
CA GLY A 106 3.48 0.85 26.28
C GLY A 106 2.11 0.22 25.96
N SER A 107 1.72 0.07 24.69
CA SER A 107 0.52 -0.69 24.29
C SER A 107 0.59 -2.13 24.79
N SER A 108 -0.53 -2.74 25.16
CA SER A 108 -0.59 -4.19 25.49
C SER A 108 -0.65 -5.09 24.26
N ILE A 109 -0.82 -4.54 23.06
CA ILE A 109 -0.96 -5.30 21.80
C ILE A 109 0.34 -6.02 21.43
N ASN A 110 0.22 -7.30 21.13
CA ASN A 110 1.27 -8.19 20.66
C ASN A 110 0.66 -9.20 19.66
N LEU A 111 1.49 -10.01 19.01
CA LEU A 111 1.02 -10.93 17.97
C LEU A 111 0.09 -12.05 18.49
N ASN A 112 0.00 -12.27 19.80
CA ASN A 112 -0.87 -13.28 20.40
C ASN A 112 -2.21 -12.73 20.90
N ASN A 113 -2.43 -11.41 20.93
CA ASN A 113 -3.68 -10.79 21.40
C ASN A 113 -4.27 -9.78 20.41
N LEU A 114 -4.25 -10.13 19.12
CA LEU A 114 -4.79 -9.29 18.04
C LEU A 114 -6.32 -9.29 17.95
N GLN A 115 -7.00 -10.16 18.71
CA GLN A 115 -8.46 -10.27 18.68
C GLN A 115 -9.11 -8.96 19.14
N GLY A 116 -9.89 -8.33 18.27
CA GLY A 116 -10.57 -7.05 18.49
C GLY A 116 -9.64 -5.82 18.45
N ALA A 117 -8.37 -5.98 18.06
CA ALA A 117 -7.43 -4.86 17.97
C ALA A 117 -7.70 -4.00 16.74
N ARG A 118 -7.75 -2.67 16.90
CA ARG A 118 -7.99 -1.75 15.79
C ARG A 118 -6.80 -1.73 14.84
N SER A 119 -6.97 -2.12 13.58
CA SER A 119 -5.83 -2.32 12.67
C SER A 119 -5.78 -1.34 11.50
N CYS A 120 -4.56 -0.93 11.14
CA CYS A 120 -4.29 0.01 10.06
C CYS A 120 -3.41 -0.65 8.98
N HIS A 121 -3.88 -0.63 7.74
CA HIS A 121 -3.24 -1.30 6.62
C HIS A 121 -2.97 -0.31 5.49
N SER A 122 -1.87 -0.49 4.74
CA SER A 122 -1.58 0.39 3.60
C SER A 122 -2.62 0.26 2.48
N SER A 123 -3.00 -0.96 2.13
CA SER A 123 -4.13 -1.32 1.27
C SER A 123 -4.27 -2.83 1.21
N VAL A 124 -5.47 -3.34 0.92
CA VAL A 124 -5.67 -4.75 0.62
C VAL A 124 -4.87 -5.13 -0.63
N GLY A 125 -4.18 -6.28 -0.59
CA GLY A 125 -3.32 -6.76 -1.67
C GLY A 125 -1.89 -6.18 -1.69
N SER A 126 -1.60 -5.14 -0.89
CA SER A 126 -0.22 -4.65 -0.74
C SER A 126 0.67 -5.67 -0.01
N SER A 127 1.96 -5.69 -0.34
CA SER A 127 2.93 -6.64 0.21
C SER A 127 3.13 -6.42 1.70
N SER A 128 3.61 -5.24 2.10
CA SER A 128 3.97 -4.94 3.49
C SER A 128 2.77 -4.80 4.41
N GLY A 129 1.67 -4.21 3.93
CA GLY A 129 0.50 -3.92 4.76
C GLY A 129 -0.60 -4.96 4.72
N TRP A 130 -0.56 -5.94 3.81
CA TRP A 130 -1.60 -6.96 3.72
C TRP A 130 -1.07 -8.38 3.49
N ASN A 131 -0.46 -8.66 2.34
CA ASN A 131 -0.13 -10.04 1.95
C ASN A 131 0.84 -10.69 2.95
N GLN A 132 1.93 -10.01 3.33
CA GLN A 132 2.88 -10.52 4.31
C GLN A 132 2.27 -10.71 5.70
N PRO A 133 1.62 -9.71 6.33
CA PRO A 133 1.05 -9.89 7.67
C PRO A 133 -0.07 -10.92 7.70
N ILE A 134 -1.00 -10.92 6.73
CA ILE A 134 -2.08 -11.92 6.66
C ILE A 134 -1.49 -13.32 6.46
N SER A 135 -0.52 -13.48 5.56
CA SER A 135 0.14 -14.77 5.32
C SER A 135 0.89 -15.27 6.56
N GLN A 136 1.54 -14.37 7.31
CA GLN A 136 2.21 -14.72 8.56
C GLN A 136 1.22 -15.15 9.64
N LEU A 137 0.12 -14.42 9.82
CA LEU A 137 -0.91 -14.76 10.80
C LEU A 137 -1.59 -16.11 10.49
N LEU A 138 -1.78 -16.44 9.20
CA LEU A 138 -2.26 -17.75 8.77
C LEU A 138 -1.25 -18.86 9.10
N ARG A 139 0.03 -18.67 8.77
CA ARG A 139 1.10 -19.64 9.08
C ARG A 139 1.21 -19.93 10.57
N ASP A 140 1.12 -18.88 11.38
CA ASP A 140 1.22 -18.98 12.84
C ASP A 140 -0.10 -19.45 13.50
N ARG A 141 -1.15 -19.74 12.71
CA ARG A 141 -2.49 -20.12 13.19
C ARG A 141 -3.12 -19.08 14.14
N ARG A 142 -2.82 -17.80 13.88
CA ARG A 142 -3.36 -16.63 14.59
C ARG A 142 -4.53 -15.98 13.84
N LEU A 143 -4.78 -16.38 12.60
CA LEU A 143 -5.93 -15.96 11.81
C LEU A 143 -6.78 -17.19 11.45
N ASN A 144 -8.02 -17.22 11.91
CA ASN A 144 -8.97 -18.26 11.54
C ASN A 144 -9.53 -17.99 10.14
N ILE A 145 -9.49 -19.00 9.27
CA ILE A 145 -10.06 -18.92 7.93
C ILE A 145 -11.57 -19.15 8.04
N ILE A 146 -12.35 -18.11 7.76
CA ILE A 146 -13.82 -18.21 7.76
C ILE A 146 -14.41 -18.34 6.36
N ASP A 147 -13.66 -17.91 5.35
CA ASP A 147 -14.02 -17.97 3.95
C ASP A 147 -12.74 -18.17 3.12
N CYS A 148 -12.59 -19.33 2.50
CA CYS A 148 -11.36 -19.71 1.79
C CYS A 148 -11.03 -18.79 0.62
N ASN A 149 -12.04 -18.11 0.06
CA ASN A 149 -11.86 -17.20 -1.08
C ASN A 149 -11.87 -15.73 -0.66
N ASN A 150 -11.93 -15.44 0.64
CA ASN A 150 -12.05 -14.08 1.14
C ASN A 150 -11.24 -13.87 2.43
N HIS A 151 -9.97 -13.53 2.25
CA HIS A 151 -9.07 -13.20 3.36
C HIS A 151 -9.47 -11.91 4.10
N VAL A 152 -10.24 -11.01 3.47
CA VAL A 152 -10.69 -9.75 4.10
C VAL A 152 -11.68 -10.05 5.21
N LYS A 153 -12.65 -10.93 4.98
CA LYS A 153 -13.58 -11.41 6.01
C LYS A 153 -12.87 -12.03 7.21
N SER A 154 -11.90 -12.90 6.95
CA SER A 154 -11.11 -13.54 8.01
C SER A 154 -10.38 -12.49 8.85
N ALA A 155 -9.75 -11.50 8.20
CA ALA A 155 -9.08 -10.39 8.89
C ALA A 155 -10.05 -9.52 9.70
N ALA A 156 -11.23 -9.22 9.14
CA ALA A 156 -12.27 -8.44 9.82
C ALA A 156 -12.75 -9.12 11.11
N LEU A 157 -12.88 -10.45 11.11
CA LEU A 157 -13.25 -11.20 12.32
C LEU A 157 -12.16 -11.15 13.40
N LEU A 158 -10.88 -11.14 13.00
CA LEU A 158 -9.78 -11.03 13.94
C LEU A 158 -9.70 -9.61 14.54
N PHE A 159 -9.62 -8.57 13.71
CA PHE A 159 -9.32 -7.21 14.17
C PHE A 159 -10.56 -6.41 14.61
N GLY A 160 -11.74 -6.70 14.05
CA GLY A 160 -12.93 -5.87 14.26
C GLY A 160 -12.86 -4.60 13.40
N SER A 161 -12.62 -3.44 14.02
CA SER A 161 -12.53 -2.15 13.33
C SER A 161 -11.16 -1.96 12.68
N MET A 162 -11.14 -1.61 11.39
CA MET A 162 -9.93 -1.49 10.60
C MET A 162 -9.98 -0.23 9.72
N CYS A 163 -8.81 0.21 9.25
CA CYS A 163 -8.73 0.88 7.97
C CYS A 163 -7.94 -0.01 7.00
N ALA A 164 -8.66 -0.63 6.06
CA ALA A 164 -8.14 -1.46 5.01
C ALA A 164 -8.56 -0.89 3.64
N PRO A 165 -7.82 0.10 3.11
CA PRO A 165 -8.08 0.67 1.78
C PRO A 165 -8.22 -0.41 0.71
N ASP A 166 -9.15 -0.21 -0.22
CA ASP A 166 -9.54 -1.15 -1.29
C ASP A 166 -10.25 -2.43 -0.83
N ALA A 167 -10.53 -2.60 0.47
CA ALA A 167 -11.27 -3.76 0.98
C ALA A 167 -12.69 -3.90 0.41
N LEU A 168 -13.31 -2.80 -0.04
CA LEU A 168 -14.63 -2.82 -0.67
C LEU A 168 -14.58 -2.79 -2.20
N ASN A 169 -13.39 -2.78 -2.80
CA ASN A 169 -13.24 -2.85 -4.26
C ASN A 169 -13.75 -4.22 -4.77
N ARG A 170 -14.39 -4.25 -5.93
CA ARG A 170 -14.88 -5.48 -6.60
C ARG A 170 -13.82 -6.58 -6.70
N GLN A 171 -12.54 -6.23 -6.81
CA GLN A 171 -11.44 -7.21 -6.85
C GLN A 171 -11.28 -7.98 -5.54
N PHE A 172 -11.54 -7.34 -4.38
CA PHE A 172 -11.36 -7.92 -3.05
C PHE A 172 -12.69 -8.14 -2.30
N ASN A 173 -13.80 -7.69 -2.88
CA ASN A 173 -15.17 -7.85 -2.40
C ASN A 173 -16.11 -8.27 -3.54
N PRO A 174 -15.84 -9.39 -4.25
CA PRO A 174 -16.60 -9.77 -5.44
C PRO A 174 -18.08 -10.07 -5.14
N THR A 175 -18.38 -10.54 -3.93
CA THR A 175 -19.72 -10.87 -3.43
C THR A 175 -20.43 -9.70 -2.75
N GLY A 176 -19.73 -8.60 -2.48
CA GLY A 176 -20.31 -7.41 -1.84
C GLY A 176 -20.60 -7.58 -0.35
N ASP A 177 -20.07 -8.61 0.31
CA ASP A 177 -20.40 -9.01 1.68
C ASP A 177 -19.22 -8.91 2.66
N ASN A 178 -18.15 -8.20 2.30
CA ASN A 178 -17.13 -7.78 3.26
C ASN A 178 -17.78 -6.91 4.36
N PRO A 179 -17.49 -7.18 5.65
CA PRO A 179 -18.04 -6.39 6.75
C PRO A 179 -17.67 -4.91 6.61
N SER A 180 -18.56 -4.00 6.99
CA SER A 180 -18.27 -2.55 6.99
C SER A 180 -17.11 -2.18 7.91
N THR A 181 -16.83 -3.01 8.92
CA THR A 181 -15.79 -2.77 9.92
C THR A 181 -14.38 -2.65 9.33
N VAL A 182 -14.16 -3.17 8.11
CA VAL A 182 -12.89 -3.05 7.38
C VAL A 182 -12.54 -1.60 7.03
N CYS A 183 -13.49 -0.68 7.12
CA CYS A 183 -13.36 0.73 6.80
C CYS A 183 -13.66 1.67 7.98
N ASP A 184 -13.96 1.16 9.18
CA ASP A 184 -14.38 1.96 10.34
C ASP A 184 -13.39 3.08 10.71
N LEU A 185 -12.09 2.81 10.57
CA LEU A 185 -11.03 3.75 10.97
C LEU A 185 -10.65 4.70 9.83
N CYS A 186 -11.05 4.42 8.59
CA CYS A 186 -10.68 5.22 7.42
C CYS A 186 -11.31 6.62 7.45
N GLN A 187 -10.66 7.61 6.83
CA GLN A 187 -11.02 9.04 7.00
C GLN A 187 -11.51 9.72 5.73
N GLY A 188 -11.56 9.03 4.60
CA GLY A 188 -12.14 9.59 3.38
C GLY A 188 -13.61 9.96 3.59
N THR A 189 -14.06 11.05 3.00
CA THR A 189 -15.39 11.62 3.28
C THR A 189 -16.39 11.45 2.14
N ASN A 190 -15.94 10.97 0.99
CA ASN A 190 -16.77 10.74 -0.19
C ASN A 190 -16.44 9.39 -0.84
N GLY A 191 -17.27 8.94 -1.78
CA GLY A 191 -17.14 7.61 -2.39
C GLY A 191 -15.82 7.34 -3.12
N ASN A 192 -15.08 8.38 -3.53
CA ASN A 192 -13.79 8.22 -4.22
C ASN A 192 -12.61 8.19 -3.26
N THR A 193 -12.79 8.57 -1.99
CA THR A 193 -11.72 8.66 -0.99
C THR A 193 -11.93 7.66 0.13
N PHE A 194 -13.15 7.50 0.61
CA PHE A 194 -13.46 6.63 1.75
C PHE A 194 -13.07 5.18 1.47
N CYS A 195 -12.10 4.68 2.23
CA CYS A 195 -11.65 3.29 2.15
C CYS A 195 -11.16 2.84 0.76
N THR A 196 -10.64 3.79 -0.01
CA THR A 196 -9.99 3.56 -1.32
C THR A 196 -8.49 3.82 -1.20
N ASN A 197 -7.72 3.49 -2.24
CA ASN A 197 -6.33 3.94 -2.35
C ASN A 197 -6.10 5.47 -2.26
N GLN A 198 -7.16 6.30 -2.29
CA GLN A 198 -7.11 7.75 -2.08
C GLN A 198 -7.49 8.18 -0.65
N ASP A 199 -7.79 7.22 0.23
CA ASP A 199 -8.08 7.51 1.64
C ASP A 199 -6.89 8.23 2.30
N PRO A 200 -7.10 9.20 3.20
CA PRO A 200 -6.01 9.82 3.96
C PRO A 200 -5.12 8.82 4.72
N TYR A 201 -5.67 7.66 5.10
CA TYR A 201 -4.94 6.58 5.76
C TYR A 201 -4.43 5.50 4.80
N ALA A 202 -4.58 5.69 3.48
CA ALA A 202 -4.01 4.78 2.48
C ALA A 202 -2.48 4.93 2.34
N GLY A 203 -1.85 3.84 1.91
CA GLY A 203 -0.40 3.72 1.80
C GLY A 203 0.30 3.57 3.16
N ASN A 204 1.59 3.25 3.12
CA ASN A 204 2.34 2.97 4.36
C ASN A 204 2.40 4.17 5.33
N ILE A 205 2.51 5.40 4.80
CA ILE A 205 2.53 6.62 5.61
C ILE A 205 1.14 6.90 6.21
N GLY A 206 0.07 6.69 5.44
CA GLY A 206 -1.30 6.82 5.93
C GLY A 206 -1.63 5.81 7.03
N ALA A 207 -1.17 4.57 6.88
CA ALA A 207 -1.36 3.53 7.90
C ALA A 207 -0.66 3.86 9.22
N LEU A 208 0.52 4.52 9.18
CA LEU A 208 1.19 5.02 10.40
C LEU A 208 0.41 6.14 11.08
N ARG A 209 -0.20 7.05 10.30
CA ARG A 209 -1.08 8.10 10.83
C ARG A 209 -2.33 7.50 11.46
N CYS A 210 -2.95 6.52 10.79
CA CYS A 210 -4.05 5.74 11.33
C CYS A 210 -3.69 5.10 12.68
N LEU A 211 -2.51 4.46 12.80
CA LEU A 211 -2.05 3.89 14.06
C LEU A 211 -2.00 4.94 15.16
N PHE A 212 -1.46 6.12 14.87
CA PHE A 212 -1.31 7.15 15.88
C PHE A 212 -2.66 7.73 16.34
N GLU A 213 -3.57 7.96 15.39
CA GLU A 213 -4.82 8.70 15.63
C GLU A 213 -5.97 7.80 16.09
N GLN A 214 -6.09 6.58 15.55
CA GLN A 214 -7.31 5.75 15.70
C GLN A 214 -7.04 4.25 15.93
N GLY A 215 -5.87 3.74 15.52
CA GLY A 215 -5.54 2.31 15.54
C GLY A 215 -4.80 1.86 16.78
N ASP A 216 -4.54 0.56 16.87
CA ASP A 216 -3.69 -0.07 17.89
C ASP A 216 -2.47 -0.77 17.29
N ILE A 217 -2.54 -1.13 16.00
CA ILE A 217 -1.47 -1.76 15.22
C ILE A 217 -1.51 -1.28 13.77
N ALA A 218 -0.34 -1.02 13.17
CA ALA A 218 -0.20 -0.81 11.74
C ALA A 218 0.76 -1.82 11.11
N PHE A 219 0.44 -2.25 9.90
CA PHE A 219 1.34 -3.07 9.09
C PHE A 219 1.90 -2.26 7.94
N VAL A 220 3.23 -2.07 7.91
CA VAL A 220 3.90 -1.17 6.98
C VAL A 220 5.28 -1.68 6.58
N ARG A 221 5.87 -1.05 5.57
CA ARG A 221 7.31 -1.16 5.30
C ARG A 221 8.11 -0.26 6.26
N PRO A 222 9.30 -0.69 6.74
CA PRO A 222 10.14 0.11 7.63
C PRO A 222 10.41 1.53 7.10
N THR A 223 10.78 1.69 5.83
CA THR A 223 11.18 2.99 5.28
C THR A 223 10.10 4.08 5.42
N ALA A 224 8.83 3.68 5.57
CA ALA A 224 7.72 4.61 5.73
C ALA A 224 7.82 5.48 7.00
N LEU A 225 8.46 4.99 8.06
CA LEU A 225 8.68 5.76 9.28
C LEU A 225 9.73 6.87 9.07
N ILE A 226 10.78 6.61 8.28
CA ILE A 226 11.75 7.62 7.86
C ILE A 226 11.08 8.63 6.91
N GLU A 227 10.33 8.15 5.93
CA GLU A 227 9.59 8.99 4.99
C GLU A 227 8.58 9.89 5.72
N LEU A 228 7.94 9.38 6.77
CA LEU A 228 7.02 10.13 7.61
C LEU A 228 7.78 11.21 8.39
N GLN A 229 8.90 10.89 9.04
CA GLN A 229 9.73 11.86 9.75
C GLN A 229 10.23 13.00 8.85
N ILE A 230 10.57 12.70 7.59
CA ILE A 230 10.99 13.72 6.62
C ILE A 230 9.83 14.66 6.26
N ARG A 231 8.61 14.11 6.13
CA ARG A 231 7.41 14.89 5.76
C ARG A 231 6.81 15.65 6.95
N ASP A 232 6.96 15.09 8.14
CA ASP A 232 6.44 15.60 9.40
C ASP A 232 7.48 15.37 10.50
N PRO A 233 8.45 16.30 10.66
CA PRO A 233 9.51 16.17 11.65
C PRO A 233 9.02 16.17 13.09
N THR A 234 7.76 16.53 13.33
CA THR A 234 7.14 16.55 14.67
C THR A 234 6.43 15.25 15.01
N PHE A 235 6.32 14.32 14.06
CA PHE A 235 5.68 13.03 14.30
C PHE A 235 6.50 12.22 15.33
N PRO A 236 5.90 11.71 16.41
CA PRO A 236 6.64 11.09 17.50
C PRO A 236 6.95 9.61 17.21
N ILE A 237 7.85 9.37 16.23
CA ILE A 237 8.27 8.00 15.86
C ILE A 237 9.00 7.25 16.99
N ASP A 238 9.57 7.99 17.95
CA ASP A 238 10.22 7.47 19.16
C ASP A 238 9.23 6.81 20.13
N GLN A 239 7.94 7.16 20.04
CA GLN A 239 6.86 6.55 20.78
C GLN A 239 6.30 5.29 20.08
N LEU A 240 6.98 4.77 19.06
CA LEU A 240 6.58 3.57 18.34
C LEU A 240 7.53 2.40 18.61
N GLN A 241 6.97 1.20 18.55
CA GLN A 241 7.69 -0.06 18.69
C GLN A 241 7.30 -1.01 17.57
N VAL A 242 8.24 -1.87 17.21
CA VAL A 242 8.05 -2.94 16.24
C VAL A 242 7.83 -4.26 16.97
N LEU A 243 6.82 -5.03 16.55
CA LEU A 243 6.56 -6.37 17.04
C LEU A 243 7.34 -7.40 16.21
N CYS A 244 8.22 -8.16 16.87
CA CYS A 244 8.96 -9.24 16.26
C CYS A 244 8.15 -10.55 16.29
N THR A 245 8.35 -11.42 15.31
CA THR A 245 7.67 -12.73 15.22
C THR A 245 7.97 -13.65 16.41
N ASN A 246 9.13 -13.48 17.04
CA ASN A 246 9.54 -14.17 18.27
C ASN A 246 8.89 -13.61 19.56
N GLY A 247 7.97 -12.66 19.45
CA GLY A 247 7.27 -12.04 20.57
C GLY A 247 8.02 -10.89 21.25
N GLN A 248 9.26 -10.59 20.84
CA GLN A 248 9.99 -9.43 21.34
C GLN A 248 9.42 -8.12 20.77
N ARG A 249 9.72 -7.02 21.48
CA ARG A 249 9.51 -5.67 20.99
C ARG A 249 10.84 -4.98 20.79
N ARG A 250 10.94 -4.17 19.76
CA ARG A 250 12.09 -3.30 19.52
C ARG A 250 11.61 -1.87 19.36
N PRO A 251 12.37 -0.88 19.83
CA PRO A 251 12.21 0.50 19.35
C PRO A 251 12.24 0.50 17.82
N TRP A 252 11.53 1.45 17.22
CA TRP A 252 11.70 1.74 15.81
C TRP A 252 13.13 2.20 15.49
#